data_AF-A0A4V2M3T0-F1
#
_entry.id   AF-A0A4V2M3T0-F1
#
_cell.length_a   1.000
_cell.length_b   1.000
_cell.length_c   1.000
_cell.angle_alpha   90.00
_cell.angle_beta   90.00
_cell.angle_gamma   90.00
#
_symmetry.space_group_name_H-M   'P 1'
#
loop_
_entity.id
_entity.type
_entity.pdbx_description
1 polymer ?
#
loop_
_entity_poly.entity_id
_entity_poly.type
_entity_poly.pdbx_seq_one_letter_code
_entity_poly.pdbx_strand_id
1 'polypeptide(L)'
;MPVAKKSDPVNIPSYPHEVLAVVLSVRDGHLCVLLWRRGQSPFRYRWALPGGGVRPTERLREAITGHLAAKVDIRNVAHLEQLATHSAIDRDPRARVLATAYLGLVPSDVQPNLPDDTAWHRVDELPRTAFDHHYFIDAAVARLRAKLSYTNIGFALAPAEFTIAELRDLFSAALGYELSATNLTRVLTRRQVIGPTERTAPSGQSGGRPAAVYKFVARELTVTDPFAVLRPPR
;
A
#
# COMPACT_ATOMS: atom_id res chain seq x y z
N MET A 1 -44.47 -17.33 -36.99
CA MET A 1 -43.48 -17.49 -35.90
C MET A 1 -42.11 -17.17 -36.46
N PRO A 2 -41.53 -15.98 -36.20
CA PRO A 2 -40.19 -15.69 -36.68
C PRO A 2 -39.21 -16.55 -35.87
N VAL A 3 -38.43 -17.36 -36.57
CA VAL A 3 -37.34 -18.14 -35.99
C VAL A 3 -36.30 -17.15 -35.47
N ALA A 4 -36.08 -17.15 -34.16
CA ALA A 4 -35.00 -16.40 -33.55
C ALA A 4 -33.68 -16.85 -34.18
N LYS A 5 -33.05 -15.96 -34.95
CA LYS A 5 -31.66 -16.14 -35.40
C LYS A 5 -30.82 -16.36 -34.16
N LYS A 6 -30.22 -17.57 -34.04
CA LYS A 6 -29.08 -17.81 -33.15
C LYS A 6 -28.00 -16.82 -33.60
N SER A 7 -27.86 -15.72 -32.89
CA SER A 7 -26.74 -14.81 -33.06
C SER A 7 -25.46 -15.61 -32.83
N ASP A 8 -24.54 -15.62 -33.79
CA ASP A 8 -23.19 -16.11 -33.57
C ASP A 8 -22.66 -15.51 -32.26
N PRO A 9 -22.05 -16.31 -31.36
CA PRO A 9 -21.39 -15.74 -30.20
C PRO A 9 -20.36 -14.75 -30.74
N VAL A 10 -20.50 -13.47 -30.37
CA VAL A 10 -19.52 -12.44 -30.72
C VAL A 10 -18.15 -13.02 -30.39
N ASN A 11 -17.27 -13.12 -31.39
CA ASN A 11 -15.90 -13.61 -31.22
C ASN A 11 -15.10 -12.55 -30.46
N ILE A 12 -15.39 -12.38 -29.18
CA ILE A 12 -14.72 -11.46 -28.28
C ILE A 12 -13.47 -12.17 -27.74
N PRO A 13 -12.26 -11.66 -27.99
CA PRO A 13 -11.04 -12.24 -27.43
C PRO A 13 -11.11 -12.31 -25.91
N SER A 14 -10.81 -13.48 -25.35
CA SER A 14 -10.70 -13.70 -23.91
C SER A 14 -9.22 -13.76 -23.51
N TYR A 15 -8.83 -12.94 -22.55
CA TYR A 15 -7.48 -12.88 -22.01
C TYR A 15 -7.49 -13.20 -20.51
N PRO A 16 -6.51 -13.96 -20.00
CA PRO A 16 -6.33 -14.12 -18.56
C PRO A 16 -6.16 -12.76 -17.87
N HIS A 17 -6.79 -12.62 -16.70
CA HIS A 17 -6.65 -11.46 -15.84
C HIS A 17 -6.08 -11.90 -14.50
N GLU A 18 -5.02 -11.24 -14.05
CA GLU A 18 -4.48 -11.38 -12.71
C GLU A 18 -4.68 -10.12 -11.87
N VAL A 19 -4.70 -10.32 -10.56
CA VAL A 19 -4.67 -9.25 -9.57
C VAL A 19 -3.37 -9.31 -8.79
N LEU A 20 -2.81 -8.14 -8.51
CA LEU A 20 -1.58 -7.96 -7.75
C LEU A 20 -1.83 -7.04 -6.55
N ALA A 21 -1.12 -7.27 -5.45
CA ALA A 21 -1.14 -6.38 -4.29
C ALA A 21 0.24 -5.78 -4.08
N VAL A 22 0.31 -4.46 -4.12
CA VAL A 22 1.44 -3.70 -3.60
C VAL A 22 1.13 -3.33 -2.17
N VAL A 23 1.63 -4.15 -1.24
CA VAL A 23 1.44 -3.91 0.19
C VAL A 23 2.62 -3.09 0.70
N LEU A 24 2.36 -1.88 1.17
CA LEU A 24 3.35 -0.99 1.75
C LEU A 24 3.19 -0.86 3.26
N SER A 25 4.32 -0.70 3.95
CA SER A 25 4.37 -0.39 5.38
C SER A 25 5.70 0.28 5.72
N VAL A 26 5.77 1.01 6.82
CA VAL A 26 7.04 1.53 7.34
C VAL A 26 7.63 0.52 8.32
N ARG A 27 8.85 0.06 8.07
CA ARG A 27 9.59 -0.92 8.86
C ARG A 27 11.00 -0.41 9.09
N ASP A 28 11.46 -0.44 10.34
CA ASP A 28 12.81 -0.01 10.72
C ASP A 28 13.21 1.37 10.15
N GLY A 29 12.26 2.32 10.13
CA GLY A 29 12.46 3.67 9.60
C GLY A 29 12.40 3.81 8.07
N HIS A 30 12.06 2.75 7.34
CA HIS A 30 12.04 2.74 5.87
C HIS A 30 10.67 2.35 5.32
N LEU A 31 10.27 2.95 4.20
CA LEU A 31 9.12 2.48 3.44
C LEU A 31 9.49 1.17 2.75
N CYS A 32 8.75 0.11 3.07
CA CYS A 32 8.97 -1.22 2.55
C CYS A 32 7.74 -1.73 1.79
N VAL A 33 7.99 -2.62 0.82
CA VAL A 33 6.98 -3.37 0.08
C VAL A 33 7.10 -4.86 0.41
N LEU A 34 5.97 -5.54 0.57
CA LEU A 34 5.96 -6.98 0.76
C LEU A 34 6.12 -7.69 -0.58
N LEU A 35 7.13 -8.55 -0.70
CA LEU A 35 7.37 -9.39 -1.87
C LEU A 35 7.47 -10.85 -1.45
N TRP A 36 7.21 -11.73 -2.41
CA TRP A 36 7.43 -13.17 -2.27
C TRP A 36 8.36 -13.72 -3.36
N ARG A 37 9.07 -14.79 -3.06
CA ARG A 37 10.01 -15.43 -3.97
C ARG A 37 9.29 -16.53 -4.75
N ARG A 38 9.21 -16.37 -6.07
CA ARG A 38 8.48 -17.30 -6.94
C ARG A 38 9.08 -18.71 -6.90
N GLY A 39 8.26 -19.72 -6.65
CA GLY A 39 8.65 -21.14 -6.76
C GLY A 39 8.59 -21.73 -8.17
N GLN A 40 7.96 -21.03 -9.12
CA GLN A 40 7.59 -21.55 -10.45
C GLN A 40 8.08 -20.66 -11.61
N SER A 41 8.29 -21.28 -12.77
CA SER A 41 8.56 -20.56 -14.03
C SER A 41 7.32 -19.85 -14.58
N PRO A 42 7.47 -18.77 -15.36
CA PRO A 42 8.70 -18.02 -15.62
C PRO A 42 9.17 -17.26 -14.37
N PHE A 43 10.43 -16.81 -14.41
CA PHE A 43 11.05 -16.03 -13.34
C PHE A 43 11.12 -16.76 -11.99
N ARG A 44 11.37 -18.07 -12.01
CA ARG A 44 11.62 -18.86 -10.80
C ARG A 44 12.73 -18.19 -9.97
N TYR A 45 12.56 -18.18 -8.65
CA TYR A 45 13.42 -17.53 -7.66
C TYR A 45 13.49 -15.99 -7.70
N ARG A 46 12.80 -15.32 -8.64
CA ARG A 46 12.67 -13.85 -8.58
C ARG A 46 11.60 -13.44 -7.56
N TRP A 47 11.78 -12.25 -7.00
CA TRP A 47 10.80 -11.62 -6.13
C TRP A 47 9.62 -11.10 -6.96
N ALA A 48 8.41 -11.16 -6.41
CA ALA A 48 7.20 -10.73 -7.08
C ALA A 48 6.22 -10.08 -6.10
N LEU A 49 5.23 -9.37 -6.63
CA LEU A 49 4.08 -8.95 -5.84
C LEU A 49 3.20 -10.17 -5.51
N PRO A 50 2.62 -10.24 -4.30
CA PRO A 50 1.55 -11.17 -4.00
C PRO A 50 0.38 -10.98 -4.96
N GLY A 51 -0.22 -12.09 -5.40
CA GLY A 51 -1.32 -12.05 -6.36
C GLY A 51 -1.55 -13.37 -7.07
N GLY A 52 -2.38 -13.33 -8.10
CA GLY A 52 -2.69 -14.47 -8.94
C GLY A 52 -3.89 -14.23 -9.85
N GLY A 53 -4.29 -15.28 -10.57
CA GLY A 53 -5.43 -15.24 -11.47
C GLY A 53 -6.75 -14.95 -10.75
N VAL A 54 -7.70 -14.45 -11.53
CA VAL A 54 -9.08 -14.15 -11.11
C VAL A 54 -10.02 -15.21 -11.67
N ARG A 55 -10.87 -15.80 -10.82
CA ARG A 55 -11.88 -16.76 -11.24
C ARG A 55 -13.08 -16.07 -11.90
N PRO A 56 -13.82 -16.76 -12.79
CA PRO A 56 -15.01 -16.18 -13.42
C PRO A 56 -16.13 -15.78 -12.45
N THR A 57 -16.12 -16.32 -11.23
CA THR A 57 -17.18 -16.15 -10.22
C THR A 57 -16.83 -15.15 -9.12
N GLU A 58 -15.73 -14.39 -9.24
CA GLU A 58 -15.29 -13.44 -8.22
C GLU A 58 -14.93 -12.08 -8.82
N ARG A 59 -15.08 -11.02 -8.03
CA ARG A 59 -14.64 -9.67 -8.37
C ARG A 59 -13.14 -9.52 -8.13
N LEU A 60 -12.49 -8.57 -8.82
CA LEU A 60 -11.05 -8.29 -8.65
C LEU A 60 -10.67 -8.01 -7.18
N ARG A 61 -11.49 -7.25 -6.46
CA ARG A 61 -11.27 -6.94 -5.03
C ARG A 61 -11.39 -8.18 -4.13
N GLU A 62 -12.31 -9.09 -4.46
CA GLU A 62 -12.50 -10.35 -3.73
C GLU A 62 -11.30 -11.27 -3.98
N ALA A 63 -10.88 -11.41 -5.23
CA ALA A 63 -9.71 -12.18 -5.62
C ALA A 63 -8.46 -11.72 -4.87
N ILE A 64 -8.16 -10.42 -4.86
CA ILE A 64 -6.94 -9.93 -4.20
C ILE A 64 -7.00 -10.08 -2.68
N THR A 65 -8.17 -9.88 -2.07
CA THR A 65 -8.37 -10.10 -0.63
C THR A 65 -8.14 -11.58 -0.29
N GLY A 66 -8.65 -12.50 -1.11
CA GLY A 66 -8.40 -13.94 -0.98
C GLY A 66 -6.92 -14.31 -1.14
N HIS A 67 -6.22 -13.74 -2.12
CA HIS A 67 -4.78 -13.97 -2.32
C HIS A 67 -3.93 -13.46 -1.16
N LEU A 68 -4.27 -12.31 -0.58
CA LEU A 68 -3.61 -11.79 0.62
C LEU A 68 -3.86 -12.68 1.83
N ALA A 69 -5.12 -13.03 2.10
CA ALA A 69 -5.51 -13.86 3.25
C ALA A 69 -4.93 -15.28 3.20
N ALA A 70 -4.77 -15.86 2.01
CA ALA A 70 -4.26 -17.22 1.85
C ALA A 70 -2.74 -17.34 2.10
N LYS A 71 -1.99 -16.25 1.98
CA LYS A 71 -0.52 -16.30 1.93
C LYS A 71 0.17 -15.49 3.01
N VAL A 72 -0.53 -14.52 3.56
CA VAL A 72 0.01 -13.66 4.59
C VAL A 72 -1.09 -13.44 5.61
N ASP A 73 -0.77 -13.53 6.90
CA ASP A 73 -1.72 -13.15 7.96
C ASP A 73 -1.91 -11.62 8.03
N ILE A 74 -2.02 -10.96 6.87
CA ILE A 74 -2.39 -9.56 6.75
C ILE A 74 -3.91 -9.48 6.68
N ARG A 75 -4.57 -9.98 7.73
CA ARG A 75 -5.97 -9.61 8.00
C ARG A 75 -6.11 -8.13 8.36
N ASN A 76 -4.98 -7.48 8.67
CA ASN A 76 -4.90 -6.10 9.16
C ASN A 76 -4.44 -5.10 8.09
N VAL A 77 -4.89 -5.25 6.83
CA VAL A 77 -4.74 -4.16 5.84
C VAL A 77 -5.65 -3.01 6.28
N ALA A 78 -5.05 -1.91 6.72
CA ALA A 78 -5.80 -0.74 7.20
C ALA A 78 -6.41 0.07 6.04
N HIS A 79 -5.85 -0.04 4.83
CA HIS A 79 -6.38 0.59 3.63
C HIS A 79 -6.09 -0.25 2.38
N LEU A 80 -7.11 -0.46 1.55
CA LEU A 80 -6.98 -1.17 0.27
C LEU A 80 -7.74 -0.44 -0.84
N GLU A 81 -7.03 -0.04 -1.89
CA GLU A 81 -7.59 0.64 -3.06
C GLU A 81 -7.02 0.10 -4.37
N GLN A 82 -7.79 0.22 -5.46
CA GLN A 82 -7.28 -0.12 -6.78
C GLN A 82 -6.25 0.94 -7.22
N LEU A 83 -5.13 0.48 -7.76
CA LEU A 83 -3.99 1.31 -8.12
C LEU A 83 -3.99 1.65 -9.61
N ALA A 84 -3.81 0.61 -10.44
CA ALA A 84 -3.62 0.70 -11.88
C ALA A 84 -3.93 -0.66 -12.55
N THR A 85 -4.23 -0.62 -13.84
CA THR A 85 -4.29 -1.81 -14.69
C THR A 85 -3.21 -1.69 -15.76
N HIS A 86 -2.33 -2.70 -15.87
CA HIS A 86 -1.40 -2.80 -16.99
C HIS A 86 -1.85 -3.85 -17.98
N SER A 87 -1.60 -3.54 -19.24
CA SER A 87 -2.03 -4.33 -20.38
C SER A 87 -0.94 -4.44 -21.44
N ALA A 88 0.34 -4.19 -21.10
CA ALA A 88 1.46 -4.36 -22.01
C ALA A 88 1.43 -5.77 -22.64
N ILE A 89 1.71 -5.84 -23.94
CA ILE A 89 1.45 -7.06 -24.74
C ILE A 89 2.34 -8.23 -24.28
N ASP A 90 3.56 -7.89 -23.87
CA ASP A 90 4.68 -8.78 -23.56
C ASP A 90 4.97 -8.88 -22.06
N ARG A 91 4.10 -8.34 -21.20
CA ARG A 91 4.31 -8.35 -19.74
C ARG A 91 4.45 -9.75 -19.15
N ASP A 92 3.76 -10.71 -19.75
CA ASP A 92 3.86 -12.14 -19.41
C ASP A 92 4.30 -12.92 -20.65
N PRO A 93 5.44 -13.63 -20.60
CA PRO A 93 5.96 -14.37 -21.75
C PRO A 93 5.10 -15.59 -22.13
N ARG A 94 4.11 -15.98 -21.30
CA ARG A 94 3.28 -17.16 -21.54
C ARG A 94 2.06 -16.87 -22.41
N ALA A 95 1.46 -15.68 -22.27
CA ALA A 95 0.22 -15.30 -22.94
C ALA A 95 -0.02 -13.80 -22.79
N ARG A 96 -0.97 -13.25 -23.57
CA ARG A 96 -1.48 -11.90 -23.32
C ARG A 96 -2.28 -11.90 -22.02
N VAL A 97 -1.72 -11.31 -20.96
CA VAL A 97 -2.33 -11.22 -19.63
C VAL A 97 -2.59 -9.75 -19.29
N LEU A 98 -3.76 -9.47 -18.71
CA LEU A 98 -4.04 -8.18 -18.07
C LEU A 98 -3.76 -8.29 -16.58
N ALA A 99 -3.22 -7.23 -15.96
CA ALA A 99 -2.99 -7.20 -14.51
C ALA A 99 -3.60 -5.95 -13.89
N THR A 100 -4.42 -6.12 -12.85
CA THR A 100 -4.91 -5.01 -12.03
C THR A 100 -4.27 -5.06 -10.65
N ALA A 101 -3.52 -4.02 -10.31
CA ALA A 101 -2.89 -3.90 -9.02
C ALA A 101 -3.76 -3.13 -8.01
N TYR A 102 -3.60 -3.48 -6.74
CA TYR A 102 -4.16 -2.79 -5.58
C TYR A 102 -3.04 -2.29 -4.68
N LEU A 103 -3.21 -1.09 -4.13
CA LEU A 103 -2.37 -0.55 -3.05
C LEU A 103 -2.98 -0.96 -1.71
N GLY A 104 -2.24 -1.77 -0.94
CA GLY A 104 -2.55 -2.10 0.45
C GLY A 104 -1.60 -1.37 1.40
N LEU A 105 -2.11 -0.83 2.50
CA LEU A 105 -1.30 -0.24 3.57
C LEU A 105 -1.48 -1.01 4.87
N VAL A 106 -0.36 -1.32 5.53
CA VAL A 106 -0.33 -2.01 6.82
C VAL A 106 0.30 -1.09 7.87
N PRO A 107 -0.33 -0.91 9.04
CA PRO A 107 0.25 -0.14 10.12
C PRO A 107 1.63 -0.66 10.55
N SER A 108 2.49 0.26 10.95
CA SER A 108 3.88 -0.01 11.35
C SER A 108 4.02 -0.85 12.62
N ASP A 109 3.00 -0.87 13.48
CA ASP A 109 2.91 -1.67 14.70
C ASP A 109 2.33 -3.07 14.48
N VAL A 110 1.78 -3.35 13.29
CA VAL A 110 1.29 -4.69 12.94
C VAL A 110 2.43 -5.52 12.37
N GLN A 111 2.74 -6.65 13.00
CA GLN A 111 3.78 -7.59 12.55
C GLN A 111 3.12 -8.88 12.03
N PRO A 112 2.90 -9.02 10.71
CA PRO A 112 2.29 -10.23 10.16
C PRO A 112 3.26 -11.41 10.25
N ASN A 113 2.73 -12.61 10.48
CA ASN A 113 3.50 -13.84 10.31
C ASN A 113 3.75 -14.06 8.81
N LEU A 114 5.02 -14.07 8.39
CA LEU A 114 5.42 -14.23 7.00
C LEU A 114 5.95 -15.64 6.76
N PRO A 115 5.57 -16.31 5.66
CA PRO A 115 6.25 -17.52 5.20
C PRO A 115 7.72 -17.27 4.85
N ASP A 116 8.55 -18.32 4.85
CA ASP A 116 10.00 -18.25 4.55
C ASP A 116 10.34 -17.66 3.17
N ASP A 117 9.40 -17.73 2.23
CA ASP A 117 9.56 -17.18 0.88
C ASP A 117 9.03 -15.75 0.74
N THR A 118 8.62 -15.10 1.83
CA THR A 118 7.97 -13.80 1.82
C THR A 118 8.71 -12.83 2.75
N ALA A 119 9.04 -11.63 2.26
CA ALA A 119 9.82 -10.66 3.01
C ALA A 119 9.44 -9.20 2.67
N TRP A 120 9.70 -8.31 3.61
CA TRP A 120 9.66 -6.86 3.38
C TRP A 120 10.96 -6.41 2.73
N HIS A 121 10.85 -5.64 1.65
CA HIS A 121 11.98 -5.02 0.96
C HIS A 121 11.83 -3.52 0.93
N ARG A 122 12.91 -2.78 1.18
CA ARG A 122 12.88 -1.33 1.08
C ARG A 122 12.57 -0.91 -0.35
N VAL A 123 11.73 0.11 -0.51
CA VAL A 123 11.34 0.58 -1.86
C VAL A 123 12.45 1.36 -2.58
N ASP A 124 13.45 1.82 -1.83
CA ASP A 124 14.65 2.49 -2.36
C ASP A 124 15.79 1.51 -2.69
N GLU A 125 15.66 0.24 -2.30
CA GLU A 125 16.65 -0.82 -2.52
C GLU A 125 15.95 -2.11 -2.97
N LEU A 126 15.13 -2.01 -4.01
CA LEU A 126 14.33 -3.13 -4.50
C LEU A 126 15.20 -4.21 -5.15
N PRO A 127 14.96 -5.50 -4.86
CA PRO A 127 15.55 -6.57 -5.65
C PRO A 127 14.94 -6.58 -7.06
N ARG A 128 15.60 -7.29 -8.00
CA ARG A 128 15.02 -7.53 -9.31
C ARG A 128 13.71 -8.32 -9.20
N THR A 129 12.62 -7.71 -9.65
CA THR A 129 11.30 -8.33 -9.64
C THR A 129 11.03 -9.18 -10.89
N ALA A 130 10.04 -10.07 -10.79
CA ALA A 130 9.50 -10.81 -11.91
C ALA A 130 8.54 -9.94 -12.73
N PHE A 131 8.41 -10.28 -14.03
CA PHE A 131 7.52 -9.57 -14.96
C PHE A 131 7.77 -8.04 -14.95
N ASP A 132 6.69 -7.27 -15.00
CA ASP A 132 6.63 -5.81 -14.97
C ASP A 132 6.33 -5.27 -13.56
N HIS A 133 6.54 -6.07 -12.50
CA HIS A 133 6.07 -5.76 -11.15
C HIS A 133 6.67 -4.48 -10.53
N HIS A 134 7.89 -4.11 -10.90
CA HIS A 134 8.52 -2.88 -10.43
C HIS A 134 7.69 -1.63 -10.77
N TYR A 135 7.06 -1.58 -11.96
CA TYR A 135 6.22 -0.44 -12.33
C TYR A 135 5.02 -0.25 -11.40
N PHE A 136 4.42 -1.34 -10.91
CA PHE A 136 3.32 -1.25 -9.94
C PHE A 136 3.81 -0.74 -8.58
N ILE A 137 5.03 -1.13 -8.18
CA ILE A 137 5.65 -0.63 -6.93
C ILE A 137 5.90 0.87 -7.04
N ASP A 138 6.49 1.33 -8.14
CA ASP A 138 6.75 2.75 -8.38
C ASP A 138 5.45 3.56 -8.37
N ALA A 139 4.41 3.06 -9.06
CA ALA A 139 3.09 3.68 -9.06
C ALA A 139 2.45 3.75 -7.67
N ALA A 140 2.61 2.71 -6.85
CA ALA A 140 2.09 2.64 -5.49
C ALA A 140 2.77 3.65 -4.57
N VAL A 141 4.10 3.72 -4.63
CA VAL A 141 4.91 4.69 -3.86
C VAL A 141 4.52 6.11 -4.25
N ALA A 142 4.44 6.40 -5.55
CA ALA A 142 4.00 7.70 -6.04
C ALA A 142 2.57 8.05 -5.57
N ARG A 143 1.64 7.10 -5.62
CA ARG A 143 0.26 7.28 -5.16
C ARG A 143 0.20 7.58 -3.66
N LEU A 144 0.91 6.81 -2.84
CA LEU A 144 0.96 7.01 -1.39
C LEU A 144 1.50 8.42 -1.06
N ARG A 145 2.65 8.78 -1.63
CA ARG A 145 3.29 10.09 -1.42
C ARG A 145 2.37 11.24 -1.83
N ALA A 146 1.70 11.12 -2.97
CA ALA A 146 0.70 12.10 -3.39
C ALA A 146 -0.44 12.19 -2.37
N LYS A 147 -1.04 11.07 -1.98
CA LYS A 147 -2.19 11.04 -1.05
C LYS A 147 -1.87 11.60 0.33
N LEU A 148 -0.64 11.46 0.84
CA LEU A 148 -0.23 12.07 2.11
C LEU A 148 -0.34 13.61 2.10
N SER A 149 -0.30 14.25 0.93
CA SER A 149 -0.39 15.70 0.81
C SER A 149 -1.81 16.26 0.90
N TYR A 150 -2.83 15.47 0.53
CA TYR A 150 -4.22 15.94 0.39
C TYR A 150 -5.27 15.03 1.05
N THR A 151 -4.86 13.97 1.73
CA THR A 151 -5.77 13.07 2.47
C THR A 151 -5.25 12.79 3.88
N ASN A 152 -6.06 12.12 4.69
CA ASN A 152 -5.63 11.59 5.99
C ASN A 152 -4.98 10.20 5.93
N ILE A 153 -4.62 9.66 4.74
CA ILE A 153 -4.20 8.26 4.52
C ILE A 153 -3.08 7.75 5.45
N GLY A 154 -2.31 8.65 6.07
CA GLY A 154 -1.34 8.31 7.12
C GLY A 154 -1.93 7.47 8.27
N PHE A 155 -3.25 7.50 8.50
CA PHE A 155 -3.92 6.62 9.48
C PHE A 155 -3.65 5.13 9.21
N ALA A 156 -3.41 4.76 7.95
CA ALA A 156 -3.20 3.38 7.54
C ALA A 156 -1.72 2.91 7.68
N LEU A 157 -0.80 3.83 7.99
CA LEU A 157 0.60 3.54 8.31
C LEU A 157 0.91 3.68 9.81
N ALA A 158 0.17 4.57 10.48
CA ALA A 158 0.37 4.84 11.90
C ALA A 158 -0.38 3.85 12.81
N PRO A 159 0.16 3.60 14.01
CA PRO A 159 -0.58 2.96 15.09
C PRO A 159 -1.89 3.69 15.42
N ALA A 160 -2.72 3.08 16.26
CA ALA A 160 -3.98 3.71 16.71
C ALA A 160 -3.74 5.05 17.43
N GLU A 161 -2.67 5.12 18.22
CA GLU A 161 -2.20 6.30 18.92
C GLU A 161 -0.68 6.44 18.80
N PHE A 162 -0.20 7.67 18.73
CA PHE A 162 1.20 7.98 18.45
C PHE A 162 1.60 9.32 19.04
N THR A 163 2.88 9.49 19.28
CA THR A 163 3.51 10.79 19.48
C THR A 163 3.73 11.49 18.14
N ILE A 164 3.93 12.81 18.17
CA ILE A 164 4.30 13.57 16.97
C ILE A 164 5.64 13.12 16.39
N ALA A 165 6.59 12.69 17.24
CA ALA A 165 7.89 12.21 16.78
C ALA A 165 7.74 10.92 15.95
N GLU A 166 6.97 9.96 16.44
CA GLU A 166 6.67 8.72 15.70
C GLU A 166 5.94 9.02 14.39
N LEU A 167 4.93 9.91 14.41
CA LEU A 167 4.22 10.27 13.18
C LEU A 167 5.13 10.95 12.16
N ARG A 168 6.04 11.82 12.61
CA ARG A 168 7.06 12.45 11.77
C ARG A 168 7.94 11.40 11.12
N ASP A 169 8.41 10.42 11.87
CA ASP A 169 9.32 9.38 11.35
C ASP A 169 8.60 8.53 10.30
N LEU A 170 7.35 8.14 10.56
CA LEU A 170 6.51 7.42 9.60
C LEU A 170 6.28 8.21 8.31
N PHE A 171 5.94 9.50 8.43
CA PHE A 171 5.71 10.34 7.26
C PHE A 171 7.01 10.58 6.48
N SER A 172 8.13 10.78 7.16
CA SER A 172 9.43 11.01 6.53
C SER A 172 9.87 9.78 5.75
N ALA A 173 9.73 8.59 6.34
CA ALA A 173 9.99 7.32 5.67
C ALA A 173 9.12 7.12 4.43
N ALA A 174 7.81 7.40 4.54
CA ALA A 174 6.89 7.25 3.41
C ALA A 174 7.16 8.27 2.27
N LEU A 175 7.47 9.52 2.64
CA LEU A 175 7.75 10.60 1.69
C LEU A 175 9.15 10.49 1.07
N GLY A 176 10.09 9.83 1.75
CA GLY A 176 11.49 9.70 1.33
C GLY A 176 12.34 10.95 1.62
N TYR A 177 11.90 11.82 2.54
CA TYR A 177 12.66 12.99 2.99
C TYR A 177 12.26 13.38 4.41
N GLU A 178 13.18 14.02 5.13
CA GLU A 178 12.99 14.44 6.52
C GLU A 178 11.94 15.54 6.67
N LEU A 179 11.04 15.38 7.65
CA LEU A 179 10.04 16.38 8.03
C LEU A 179 10.36 17.05 9.37
N SER A 180 10.00 18.33 9.47
CA SER A 180 9.91 19.00 10.77
C SER A 180 8.66 18.53 11.53
N ALA A 181 8.84 18.04 12.76
CA ALA A 181 7.75 17.70 13.68
C ALA A 181 6.78 18.89 13.87
N THR A 182 7.31 20.09 14.11
CA THR A 182 6.51 21.32 14.28
C THR A 182 5.67 21.62 13.05
N ASN A 183 6.26 21.51 11.84
CA ASN A 183 5.52 21.75 10.61
C ASN A 183 4.42 20.71 10.39
N LEU A 184 4.72 19.43 10.62
CA LEU A 184 3.78 18.32 10.48
C LEU A 184 2.58 18.50 11.41
N THR A 185 2.81 18.73 12.72
CA THR A 185 1.74 18.96 13.69
C THR A 185 0.88 20.17 13.29
N ARG A 186 1.51 21.30 12.96
CA ARG A 186 0.80 22.51 12.55
C ARG A 186 -0.11 22.27 11.34
N VAL A 187 0.37 21.54 10.33
CA VAL A 187 -0.41 21.23 9.12
C VAL A 187 -1.57 20.28 9.46
N LEU A 188 -1.31 19.18 10.14
CA LEU A 188 -2.32 18.15 10.41
C LEU A 188 -3.37 18.61 11.42
N THR A 189 -3.00 19.40 12.44
CA THR A 189 -3.97 19.98 13.38
C THR A 189 -4.83 21.05 12.71
N ARG A 190 -4.25 21.94 11.88
CA ARG A 190 -5.02 22.94 11.13
C ARG A 190 -6.05 22.28 10.20
N ARG A 191 -5.70 21.14 9.60
CA ARG A 191 -6.59 20.33 8.76
C ARG A 191 -7.56 19.45 9.54
N GLN A 192 -7.53 19.49 10.88
CA GLN A 192 -8.34 18.63 11.75
C GLN A 192 -8.15 17.13 11.46
N VAL A 193 -6.96 16.72 11.02
CA VAL A 193 -6.63 15.32 10.69
C VAL A 193 -6.25 14.54 11.95
N ILE A 194 -5.58 15.20 12.88
CA ILE A 194 -5.15 14.61 14.16
C ILE A 194 -5.69 15.43 15.33
N GLY A 195 -5.96 14.76 16.44
CA GLY A 195 -6.36 15.38 17.70
C GLY A 195 -5.55 14.82 18.89
N PRO A 196 -5.31 15.61 19.94
CA PRO A 196 -4.66 15.13 21.14
C PRO A 196 -5.55 14.11 21.87
N THR A 197 -4.93 13.23 22.65
CA THR A 197 -5.60 12.39 23.64
C THR A 197 -5.29 12.90 25.05
N GLU A 198 -5.94 12.33 26.07
CA GLU A 198 -5.63 12.63 27.48
C GLU A 198 -4.34 11.93 27.95
N ARG A 199 -3.72 11.11 27.09
CA ARG A 199 -2.56 10.30 27.43
C ARG A 199 -1.25 11.02 27.14
N THR A 200 -0.22 10.61 27.87
CA THR A 200 1.17 11.00 27.59
C THR A 200 2.03 9.74 27.47
N ALA A 201 3.01 9.77 26.58
CA ALA A 201 3.99 8.72 26.42
C ALA A 201 5.17 8.96 27.37
N PRO A 202 5.76 7.90 27.95
CA PRO A 202 6.94 8.02 28.81
C PRO A 202 8.07 8.73 28.09
N SER A 203 8.86 9.50 28.84
CA SER A 203 10.08 10.11 28.31
C SER A 203 11.09 9.02 27.95
N GLY A 204 11.76 9.17 26.80
CA GLY A 204 12.81 8.24 26.37
C GLY A 204 14.03 8.24 27.31
N GLN A 205 15.03 7.40 26.99
CA GLN A 205 16.25 7.22 27.80
C GLN A 205 17.01 8.53 28.09
N SER A 206 16.85 9.55 27.23
CA SER A 206 17.48 10.86 27.38
C SER A 206 16.81 11.79 28.41
N GLY A 207 15.71 11.35 29.04
CA GLY A 207 14.88 12.19 29.92
C GLY A 207 14.08 13.26 29.17
N GLY A 208 13.13 13.89 29.87
CA GLY A 208 12.29 14.97 29.31
C GLY A 208 10.87 15.00 29.87
N ARG A 209 10.05 15.95 29.40
CA ARG A 209 8.61 15.98 29.69
C ARG A 209 7.92 14.86 28.91
N PRO A 210 6.97 14.11 29.52
CA PRO A 210 6.16 13.13 28.81
C PRO A 210 5.54 13.71 27.54
N ALA A 211 5.66 13.01 26.42
CA ALA A 211 5.19 13.48 25.13
C ALA A 211 3.66 13.36 25.05
N ALA A 212 2.98 14.38 24.55
CA ALA A 212 1.54 14.29 24.29
C ALA A 212 1.26 13.23 23.22
N VAL A 213 0.22 12.43 23.46
CA VAL A 213 -0.24 11.39 22.53
C VAL A 213 -1.37 11.95 21.67
N TYR A 214 -1.39 11.53 20.41
CA TYR A 214 -2.34 11.95 19.39
C TYR A 214 -2.97 10.72 18.74
N LYS A 215 -4.09 10.95 18.06
CA LYS A 215 -4.72 9.99 17.16
C LYS A 215 -5.24 10.68 15.91
N PHE A 216 -5.42 9.91 14.84
CA PHE A 216 -6.22 10.39 13.70
C PHE A 216 -7.68 10.57 14.14
N VAL A 217 -8.30 11.67 13.69
CA VAL A 217 -9.72 11.96 13.99
C VAL A 217 -10.64 10.92 13.36
N ALA A 218 -10.31 10.46 12.15
CA ALA A 218 -10.99 9.39 11.45
C ALA A 218 -9.98 8.40 10.86
N ARG A 219 -10.31 7.11 10.91
CA ARG A 219 -9.50 6.01 10.34
C ARG A 219 -10.14 5.42 9.08
N GLU A 220 -10.72 6.30 8.29
CA GLU A 220 -11.24 6.04 6.94
C GLU A 220 -10.68 7.11 6.00
N LEU A 221 -10.52 6.78 4.72
CA LEU A 221 -9.89 7.71 3.78
C LEU A 221 -10.81 8.90 3.52
N THR A 222 -10.36 10.09 3.92
CA THR A 222 -11.01 11.37 3.66
C THR A 222 -10.06 12.31 2.92
N VAL A 223 -10.62 13.10 2.00
CA VAL A 223 -9.90 14.21 1.38
C VAL A 223 -9.86 15.36 2.37
N THR A 224 -8.67 15.89 2.58
CA THR A 224 -8.39 17.02 3.47
C THR A 224 -8.19 18.29 2.64
N ASP A 225 -8.22 19.46 3.26
CA ASP A 225 -7.94 20.73 2.58
C ASP A 225 -6.58 20.68 1.83
N PRO A 226 -6.57 20.76 0.48
CA PRO A 226 -5.36 20.57 -0.35
C PRO A 226 -4.33 21.71 -0.21
N PHE A 227 -4.64 22.83 0.44
CA PHE A 227 -3.79 24.03 0.39
C PHE A 227 -2.69 24.12 1.47
N ALA A 228 -2.55 23.14 2.36
CA ALA A 228 -1.50 23.09 3.38
C ALA A 228 -0.45 21.99 3.10
N VAL A 229 0.47 22.26 2.17
CA VAL A 229 1.42 21.27 1.63
C VAL A 229 2.58 20.98 2.60
N LEU A 230 2.90 19.69 2.79
CA LEU A 230 4.18 19.24 3.36
C LEU A 230 5.27 19.49 2.30
N ARG A 231 6.18 20.42 2.58
CA ARG A 231 7.26 20.79 1.65
C ARG A 231 8.57 20.11 2.05
N PRO A 232 9.42 19.72 1.08
CA PRO A 232 10.80 19.35 1.36
C PRO A 232 11.55 20.49 2.09
N PRO A 233 12.54 20.19 2.93
CA PRO A 233 13.47 21.21 3.40
C PRO A 233 14.16 21.90 2.21
N ARG A 234 14.34 23.22 2.32
CA ARG A 234 15.08 24.03 1.34
C ARG A 234 16.58 23.85 1.51
#